data_AF-A0A412VC94-F1
#
_entry.id   AF-A0A412VC94-F1
#
_cell.length_a   1.000
_cell.length_b   1.000
_cell.length_c   1.000
_cell.angle_alpha   90.00
_cell.angle_beta   90.00
_cell.angle_gamma   90.00
#
_symmetry.space_group_name_H-M   'P 1'
#
loop_
_entity.id
_entity.type
_entity.pdbx_description
1 polymer ?
#
loop_
_entity_poly.entity_id
_entity_poly.type
_entity_poly.pdbx_seq_one_letter_code
_entity_poly.pdbx_strand_id
1 'polypeptide(L)'
;MNMDHMFVMKLAALLFGGGIASCLFPGKSRMSHVLFLLLVLAETAVAHATIPDGWWFLLPGVVSVLLRLSFKGGAESGKDGKALLSLHATDGTIIRYYYWFSNFLVYGGAGSGKTKSIGKPLMEQYIRSGFAGFIYDFKDFDYTRTAYNLIRKHGYPHEFYYVNFTDMNRTYRFNPLDRRNIKDRTMLMQLMEDVLGALMPPTSKQDEWYTGALGILNGVAYRLWDEFPECCTLPHIVNFVMKADTGQLQE
;
A
#
# COMPACT_ATOMS: atom_id res chain seq x y z
N MET A 1 -42.42 -21.46 -33.33
CA MET A 1 -41.87 -20.50 -32.36
C MET A 1 -42.62 -19.18 -32.55
N ASN A 2 -43.37 -18.74 -31.55
CA ASN A 2 -44.14 -17.49 -31.62
C ASN A 2 -43.22 -16.29 -31.90
N MET A 3 -43.63 -15.41 -32.81
CA MET A 3 -42.94 -14.17 -33.17
C MET A 3 -42.45 -13.36 -31.96
N ASP A 4 -43.21 -13.40 -30.86
CA ASP A 4 -42.91 -12.66 -29.62
C ASP A 4 -41.64 -13.14 -28.91
N HIS A 5 -41.35 -14.45 -28.92
CA HIS A 5 -40.15 -14.96 -28.25
C HIS A 5 -38.86 -14.59 -28.99
N MET A 6 -38.91 -14.55 -30.33
CA MET A 6 -37.76 -14.17 -31.16
C MET A 6 -37.49 -12.67 -31.05
N PHE A 7 -38.54 -11.84 -30.92
CA PHE A 7 -38.41 -10.41 -30.65
C PHE A 7 -37.76 -10.14 -29.28
N VAL A 8 -38.24 -10.82 -28.23
CA VAL A 8 -37.70 -10.67 -26.87
C VAL A 8 -36.23 -11.11 -26.79
N MET A 9 -35.84 -12.22 -27.44
CA MET A 9 -34.43 -12.65 -27.48
C MET A 9 -33.52 -11.67 -28.21
N LYS A 10 -33.95 -11.11 -29.35
CA LYS A 10 -33.17 -10.12 -30.10
C LYS A 10 -32.97 -8.83 -29.30
N LEU A 11 -34.03 -8.36 -28.64
CA LEU A 11 -33.97 -7.17 -27.79
C LEU A 11 -33.07 -7.38 -26.57
N ALA A 12 -33.15 -8.54 -25.92
CA ALA A 12 -32.30 -8.89 -24.77
C ALA A 12 -30.80 -8.97 -25.17
N ALA A 13 -30.48 -9.55 -26.32
CA ALA A 13 -29.10 -9.62 -26.81
C ALA A 13 -28.50 -8.23 -27.10
N LEU A 14 -29.29 -7.31 -27.65
CA LEU A 14 -28.88 -5.92 -27.92
C LEU A 14 -28.67 -5.13 -26.63
N LEU A 15 -29.54 -5.29 -25.63
CA LEU A 15 -29.40 -4.65 -24.32
C LEU A 15 -28.16 -5.14 -23.55
N PHE A 16 -27.79 -6.42 -23.70
CA PHE A 16 -26.58 -6.98 -23.11
C PHE A 16 -25.30 -6.40 -23.73
N GLY A 17 -25.29 -6.18 -25.06
CA GLY A 17 -24.19 -5.50 -25.78
C GLY A 17 -23.94 -4.08 -25.26
N GLY A 18 -25.01 -3.30 -25.12
CA GLY A 18 -24.95 -1.92 -24.62
C GLY A 18 -24.41 -1.79 -23.20
N GLY A 19 -24.75 -2.75 -22.33
CA GLY A 19 -24.17 -2.87 -21.00
C GLY A 19 -22.64 -3.05 -21.02
N ILE A 20 -22.13 -3.90 -21.91
CA ILE A 20 -20.69 -4.18 -22.04
C ILE A 20 -19.94 -2.94 -22.54
N ALA A 21 -20.48 -2.21 -23.53
CA ALA A 21 -19.87 -0.98 -24.03
C ALA A 21 -19.75 0.11 -22.95
N SER A 22 -20.73 0.18 -22.03
CA SER A 22 -20.68 1.11 -20.89
C SER A 22 -19.63 0.74 -19.84
N CYS A 23 -19.37 -0.56 -19.64
CA CYS A 23 -18.39 -1.08 -18.68
C CYS A 23 -16.95 -1.03 -19.20
N LEU A 24 -16.72 -1.19 -20.51
CA LEU A 24 -15.38 -1.23 -21.11
C LEU A 24 -14.68 0.13 -21.15
N PHE A 25 -15.43 1.23 -21.03
CA PHE A 25 -14.89 2.58 -21.14
C PHE A 25 -15.24 3.46 -19.92
N PRO A 26 -14.71 3.14 -18.73
CA PRO A 26 -14.85 4.00 -17.55
C PRO A 26 -14.13 5.32 -17.81
N GLY A 27 -14.91 6.42 -17.80
CA GLY A 27 -14.52 7.69 -18.41
C GLY A 27 -13.34 8.40 -17.75
N LYS A 28 -12.50 9.03 -18.61
CA LYS A 28 -11.66 10.21 -18.30
C LYS A 28 -10.96 10.83 -19.53
N SER A 29 -10.84 10.10 -20.66
CA SER A 29 -10.21 10.60 -21.89
C SER A 29 -11.23 11.07 -22.93
N ARG A 30 -10.95 12.18 -23.65
CA ARG A 30 -11.75 12.64 -24.82
C ARG A 30 -11.94 11.52 -25.86
N MET A 31 -10.94 10.66 -26.03
CA MET A 31 -10.99 9.53 -26.97
C MET A 31 -12.01 8.47 -26.53
N SER A 32 -12.16 8.23 -25.23
CA SER A 32 -13.15 7.32 -24.65
C SER A 32 -14.59 7.81 -24.87
N HIS A 33 -14.82 9.13 -24.88
CA HIS A 33 -16.14 9.68 -25.22
C HIS A 33 -16.50 9.47 -26.69
N VAL A 34 -15.54 9.65 -27.60
CA VAL A 34 -15.74 9.44 -29.04
C VAL A 34 -16.03 7.96 -29.32
N LEU A 35 -15.22 7.05 -28.76
CA LEU A 35 -15.42 5.60 -28.90
C LEU A 35 -16.79 5.13 -28.36
N PHE A 36 -17.21 5.63 -27.20
CA PHE A 36 -18.52 5.32 -26.64
C PHE A 36 -19.67 5.77 -27.56
N LEU A 37 -19.60 6.98 -28.11
CA LEU A 37 -20.65 7.47 -29.02
C LEU A 37 -20.70 6.67 -30.32
N LEU A 38 -19.55 6.28 -30.88
CA LEU A 38 -19.49 5.42 -32.05
C LEU A 38 -20.11 4.04 -31.79
N LEU A 39 -19.87 3.47 -30.60
CA LEU A 39 -20.47 2.19 -30.22
C LEU A 39 -21.99 2.29 -30.04
N VAL A 40 -22.49 3.34 -29.38
CA VAL A 40 -23.94 3.58 -29.27
C VAL A 40 -24.58 3.73 -30.65
N LEU A 41 -23.94 4.47 -31.57
CA LEU A 41 -24.43 4.63 -32.93
C LEU A 41 -24.47 3.29 -33.69
N ALA A 42 -23.41 2.49 -33.58
CA ALA A 42 -23.34 1.17 -34.19
C ALA A 42 -24.43 0.24 -33.63
N GLU A 43 -24.64 0.23 -32.31
CA GLU A 43 -25.70 -0.55 -31.66
C GLU A 43 -27.10 -0.14 -32.15
N THR A 44 -27.37 1.17 -32.23
CA THR A 44 -28.65 1.67 -32.76
C THR A 44 -28.87 1.31 -34.23
N ALA A 45 -27.81 1.29 -35.05
CA ALA A 45 -27.90 0.89 -36.45
C ALA A 45 -28.19 -0.61 -36.59
N VAL A 46 -27.54 -1.46 -35.79
CA VAL A 46 -27.81 -2.91 -35.75
C VAL A 46 -29.22 -3.19 -35.22
N ALA A 47 -29.66 -2.46 -34.20
CA ALA A 47 -31.03 -2.57 -33.67
C ALA A 47 -32.08 -2.20 -34.74
N HIS A 48 -31.84 -1.13 -35.51
CA HIS A 48 -32.73 -0.74 -36.59
C HIS A 48 -32.78 -1.78 -37.72
N ALA A 49 -31.64 -2.37 -38.09
CA ALA A 49 -31.58 -3.41 -39.11
C ALA A 49 -32.26 -4.73 -38.70
N THR A 50 -32.34 -5.01 -37.39
CA THR A 50 -32.88 -6.28 -36.87
C THR A 50 -34.36 -6.18 -36.47
N ILE A 51 -34.82 -4.98 -36.10
CA ILE A 51 -36.19 -4.66 -35.71
C ILE A 51 -36.54 -3.28 -36.31
N PRO A 52 -36.90 -3.21 -37.60
CA PRO A 52 -37.16 -1.95 -38.28
C PRO A 52 -38.49 -1.31 -37.85
N ASP A 53 -39.43 -2.11 -37.34
CA ASP A 53 -40.78 -1.68 -37.03
C ASP A 53 -40.90 -1.13 -35.59
N GLY A 54 -41.25 0.16 -35.49
CA GLY A 54 -41.48 0.88 -34.24
C GLY A 54 -40.22 1.53 -33.65
N TRP A 55 -40.37 2.26 -32.55
CA TRP A 55 -39.28 3.02 -31.92
C TRP A 55 -38.37 2.18 -30.99
N TRP A 56 -38.58 0.87 -30.96
CA TRP A 56 -37.90 -0.05 -30.04
C TRP A 56 -36.39 -0.16 -30.30
N PHE A 57 -35.92 0.12 -31.52
CA PHE A 57 -34.50 0.14 -31.86
C PHE A 57 -33.67 1.21 -31.12
N LEU A 58 -34.33 2.21 -30.53
CA LEU A 58 -33.67 3.27 -29.74
C LEU A 58 -33.39 2.84 -28.30
N LEU A 59 -34.10 1.83 -27.78
CA LEU A 59 -33.99 1.42 -26.37
C LEU A 59 -32.56 1.02 -25.95
N PRO A 60 -31.79 0.23 -26.73
CA PRO A 60 -30.43 -0.13 -26.35
C PRO A 60 -29.52 1.10 -26.18
N GLY A 61 -29.58 2.05 -27.11
CA GLY A 61 -28.80 3.28 -27.03
C GLY A 61 -29.18 4.16 -25.83
N VAL A 62 -30.48 4.28 -25.54
CA VAL A 62 -30.98 5.01 -24.35
C VAL A 62 -30.50 4.33 -23.06
N VAL A 63 -30.59 3.00 -22.98
CA VAL A 63 -30.12 2.23 -21.81
C VAL A 63 -28.61 2.36 -21.64
N SER A 64 -27.81 2.28 -22.70
CA SER A 64 -26.35 2.49 -22.65
C SER A 64 -25.98 3.89 -22.15
N VAL A 65 -26.71 4.93 -22.57
CA VAL A 65 -26.51 6.31 -22.10
C VAL A 65 -26.91 6.46 -20.64
N LEU A 66 -28.06 5.91 -20.23
CA LEU A 66 -28.52 5.92 -18.84
C LEU A 66 -27.59 5.14 -17.92
N LEU A 67 -27.11 3.97 -18.33
CA LEU A 67 -26.12 3.19 -17.60
C LEU A 67 -24.83 3.98 -17.45
N ARG A 68 -24.35 4.65 -18.50
CA ARG A 68 -23.15 5.51 -18.40
C ARG A 68 -23.35 6.71 -17.47
N LEU A 69 -24.54 7.29 -17.43
CA LEU A 69 -24.87 8.35 -16.48
C LEU A 69 -24.91 7.84 -15.03
N SER A 70 -25.39 6.61 -14.81
CA SER A 70 -25.38 5.93 -13.50
C SER A 70 -23.99 5.45 -13.09
N PHE A 71 -23.17 5.02 -14.05
CA PHE A 71 -21.75 4.66 -13.89
C PHE A 71 -20.82 5.86 -14.05
N LYS A 72 -21.33 7.09 -13.95
CA LYS A 72 -20.49 8.27 -13.77
C LYS A 72 -19.85 8.12 -12.39
N GLY A 73 -18.77 7.33 -12.39
CA GLY A 73 -18.05 6.84 -11.24
C GLY A 73 -17.85 8.02 -10.33
N GLY A 74 -18.17 7.80 -9.05
CA GLY A 74 -18.19 8.80 -8.01
C GLY A 74 -17.13 9.84 -8.32
N ALA A 75 -17.59 11.04 -8.68
CA ALA A 75 -16.71 12.17 -8.57
C ALA A 75 -16.22 12.07 -7.13
N GLU A 76 -14.92 11.80 -6.96
CA GLU A 76 -14.29 12.10 -5.69
C GLU A 76 -14.66 13.56 -5.47
N SER A 77 -15.62 13.71 -4.57
CA SER A 77 -16.04 14.97 -4.00
C SER A 77 -14.81 15.43 -3.21
N GLY A 78 -13.83 15.98 -3.93
CA GLY A 78 -12.85 16.90 -3.39
C GLY A 78 -13.59 18.19 -3.03
N LYS A 79 -14.53 18.08 -2.08
CA LYS A 79 -15.07 19.22 -1.34
C LYS A 79 -13.89 19.78 -0.55
N ASP A 80 -13.39 20.93 -0.96
CA ASP A 80 -12.67 21.90 -0.13
C ASP A 80 -11.57 21.36 0.82
N GLY A 81 -10.92 20.25 0.48
CA GLY A 81 -9.76 19.76 1.21
C GLY A 81 -8.53 20.51 0.75
N LYS A 82 -7.98 21.41 1.59
CA LYS A 82 -6.62 21.95 1.37
C LYS A 82 -5.69 20.78 1.05
N ALA A 83 -5.05 20.80 -0.12
CA ALA A 83 -4.01 19.81 -0.45
C ALA A 83 -2.98 19.81 0.69
N LEU A 84 -2.88 18.70 1.41
CA LEU A 84 -2.13 18.63 2.66
C LEU A 84 -0.62 18.58 2.41
N LEU A 85 -0.21 18.06 1.24
CA LEU A 85 1.18 18.00 0.80
C LEU A 85 1.29 18.61 -0.60
N SER A 86 2.25 19.53 -0.77
CA SER A 86 2.55 20.15 -2.06
C SER A 86 4.04 20.18 -2.32
N LEU A 87 4.44 19.72 -3.50
CA LEU A 87 5.82 19.84 -3.99
C LEU A 87 5.89 20.94 -5.04
N HIS A 88 6.86 21.83 -4.90
CA HIS A 88 7.09 22.94 -5.82
C HIS A 88 8.22 22.59 -6.77
N ALA A 89 7.93 22.60 -8.07
CA ALA A 89 8.92 22.45 -9.12
C ALA A 89 9.56 23.80 -9.48
N THR A 90 10.73 23.75 -10.13
CA THR A 90 11.52 24.94 -10.49
C THR A 90 10.87 25.81 -11.56
N ASP A 91 9.99 25.24 -12.37
CA ASP A 91 9.20 25.92 -13.41
C ASP A 91 7.93 26.58 -12.85
N GLY A 92 7.72 26.53 -11.53
CA GLY A 92 6.52 27.04 -10.87
C GLY A 92 5.36 26.05 -10.80
N THR A 93 5.50 24.85 -11.40
CA THR A 93 4.48 23.79 -11.29
C THR A 93 4.35 23.32 -9.83
N ILE A 94 3.12 23.20 -9.35
CA ILE A 94 2.83 22.67 -8.00
C ILE A 94 2.19 21.30 -8.14
N ILE A 95 2.90 20.27 -7.69
CA ILE A 95 2.38 18.91 -7.58
C ILE A 95 1.65 18.80 -6.25
N ARG A 96 0.34 18.58 -6.30
CA ARG A 96 -0.53 18.48 -5.12
C ARG A 96 -0.94 17.04 -4.90
N TYR A 97 -0.77 16.57 -3.66
CA TYR A 97 -1.25 15.26 -3.23
C TYR A 97 -2.50 15.44 -2.37
N TYR A 98 -3.62 14.93 -2.86
CA TYR A 98 -4.92 15.09 -2.22
C TYR A 98 -5.26 13.94 -1.27
N TYR A 99 -4.75 12.73 -1.55
CA TYR A 99 -4.99 11.54 -0.73
C TYR A 99 -3.67 11.02 -0.15
N TRP A 100 -3.47 11.17 1.16
CA TRP A 100 -2.20 10.87 1.84
C TRP A 100 -2.00 9.38 2.15
N PHE A 101 -3.05 8.55 2.04
CA PHE A 101 -2.91 7.09 2.14
C PHE A 101 -2.52 6.44 0.81
N SER A 102 -2.40 7.20 -0.28
CA SER A 102 -1.78 6.72 -1.50
C SER A 102 -0.27 6.65 -1.31
N ASN A 103 0.29 5.46 -1.45
CA ASN A 103 1.74 5.27 -1.48
C ASN A 103 2.35 5.93 -2.74
N PHE A 104 3.62 6.35 -2.62
CA PHE A 104 4.40 6.90 -3.72
C PHE A 104 5.58 5.99 -4.06
N LEU A 105 5.84 5.83 -5.35
CA LEU A 105 7.06 5.20 -5.85
C LEU A 105 7.87 6.24 -6.62
N VAL A 106 9.09 6.49 -6.16
CA VAL A 106 10.03 7.40 -6.83
C VAL A 106 11.12 6.58 -7.49
N TYR A 107 11.06 6.45 -8.81
CA TYR A 107 12.06 5.74 -9.61
C TYR A 107 13.03 6.71 -10.31
N GLY A 108 14.27 6.27 -10.50
CA GLY A 108 15.29 7.03 -11.21
C GLY A 108 16.68 6.44 -11.03
N GLY A 109 17.59 6.71 -11.95
CA GLY A 109 18.97 6.23 -11.92
C GLY A 109 19.79 6.78 -10.74
N ALA A 110 21.01 6.24 -10.55
CA ALA A 110 21.97 6.83 -9.64
C ALA A 110 22.27 8.29 -10.06
N GLY A 111 22.43 9.20 -9.09
CA GLY A 111 22.69 10.61 -9.36
C GLY A 111 21.51 11.44 -9.89
N SER A 112 20.34 10.84 -10.17
CA SER A 112 19.18 11.55 -10.75
C SER A 112 18.49 12.57 -9.81
N GLY A 113 19.03 12.79 -8.61
CA GLY A 113 18.50 13.78 -7.67
C GLY A 113 17.28 13.36 -6.84
N LYS A 114 16.87 12.08 -6.85
CA LYS A 114 15.69 11.58 -6.10
C LYS A 114 15.59 12.11 -4.66
N THR A 115 16.68 12.01 -3.91
CA THR A 115 16.76 12.45 -2.51
C THR A 115 16.57 13.97 -2.38
N LYS A 116 17.24 14.77 -3.21
CA LYS A 116 17.22 16.23 -3.12
C LYS A 116 15.90 16.82 -3.62
N SER A 117 15.39 16.32 -4.74
CA SER A 117 14.27 16.93 -5.46
C SER A 117 12.90 16.42 -5.00
N ILE A 118 12.82 15.17 -4.51
CA ILE A 118 11.55 14.56 -4.08
C ILE A 118 11.59 14.15 -2.61
N GLY A 119 12.60 13.36 -2.20
CA GLY A 119 12.64 12.76 -0.85
C GLY A 119 12.65 13.78 0.29
N LYS A 120 13.62 14.70 0.30
CA LYS A 120 13.74 15.73 1.35
C LYS A 120 12.57 16.73 1.34
N PRO A 121 12.10 17.25 0.20
CA PRO A 121 10.90 18.09 0.15
C PRO A 121 9.65 17.37 0.67
N LEU A 122 9.45 16.11 0.30
CA LEU A 122 8.30 15.33 0.77
C LEU A 122 8.36 15.10 2.28
N MET A 123 9.54 14.76 2.82
CA MET A 123 9.78 14.66 4.25
C MET A 123 9.47 15.97 4.98
N GLU A 124 9.88 17.12 4.44
CA GLU A 124 9.55 18.43 5.01
C GLU A 124 8.03 18.67 5.05
N GLN A 125 7.29 18.28 4.01
CA GLN A 125 5.82 18.40 4.00
C GLN A 125 5.18 17.52 5.08
N TYR A 126 5.62 16.27 5.26
CA TYR A 126 5.10 15.40 6.31
C TYR A 126 5.38 15.93 7.72
N ILE A 127 6.61 16.41 7.96
CA ILE A 127 7.00 17.00 9.25
C ILE A 127 6.17 18.24 9.54
N ARG A 128 5.98 19.14 8.57
CA ARG A 128 5.15 20.35 8.72
C ARG A 128 3.69 20.03 9.02
N SER A 129 3.20 18.92 8.48
CA SER A 129 1.83 18.45 8.72
C SER A 129 1.68 17.63 10.01
N GLY A 130 2.75 17.45 10.80
CA GLY A 130 2.70 16.73 12.08
C GLY A 130 2.53 15.22 11.95
N PHE A 131 2.87 14.61 10.81
CA PHE A 131 2.73 13.16 10.62
C PHE A 131 3.82 12.40 11.37
N ALA A 132 3.40 11.32 12.03
CA ALA A 132 4.33 10.27 12.46
C ALA A 132 5.01 9.65 11.24
N GLY A 133 6.31 9.38 11.34
CA GLY A 133 7.11 8.87 10.23
C GLY A 133 8.11 7.82 10.67
N PHE A 134 8.37 6.85 9.79
CA PHE A 134 9.46 5.90 9.90
C PHE A 134 10.42 6.11 8.71
N ILE A 135 11.68 6.39 9.02
CA ILE A 135 12.68 6.76 8.00
C ILE A 135 13.77 5.69 7.99
N TYR A 136 13.89 4.98 6.87
CA TYR A 136 15.05 4.12 6.61
C TYR A 136 16.14 4.93 5.91
N ASP A 137 17.26 5.17 6.61
CA ASP A 137 18.38 5.97 6.12
C ASP A 137 19.58 5.10 5.78
N PHE A 138 19.68 4.72 4.51
CA PHE A 138 20.80 3.91 4.01
C PHE A 138 22.10 4.72 3.82
N LYS A 139 22.04 6.06 3.74
CA LYS A 139 23.16 6.91 3.31
C LYS A 139 23.73 7.72 4.47
N ASP A 140 24.48 7.05 5.36
CA ASP A 140 25.33 7.66 6.40
C ASP A 140 24.77 8.97 7.00
N PHE A 141 23.59 8.89 7.62
CA PHE A 141 22.91 9.97 8.33
C PHE A 141 22.40 11.15 7.47
N ASP A 142 22.32 11.04 6.14
CA ASP A 142 21.80 12.13 5.31
C ASP A 142 20.34 12.45 5.64
N TYR A 143 19.46 11.44 5.64
CA TYR A 143 18.06 11.65 5.98
C TYR A 143 17.86 11.93 7.46
N THR A 144 18.60 11.24 8.33
CA THR A 144 18.50 11.41 9.79
C THR A 144 18.84 12.85 10.20
N ARG A 145 19.94 13.40 9.67
CA ARG A 145 20.33 14.80 9.92
C ARG A 145 19.32 15.78 9.33
N THR A 146 18.82 15.49 8.13
CA THR A 146 17.81 16.33 7.48
C THR A 146 16.52 16.36 8.31
N ALA A 147 16.02 15.22 8.75
CA ALA A 147 14.82 15.10 9.59
C ALA A 147 14.98 15.88 10.90
N TYR A 148 16.10 15.69 11.61
CA TYR A 148 16.38 16.41 12.85
C TYR A 148 16.34 17.94 12.65
N ASN A 149 16.98 18.44 11.59
CA ASN A 149 16.99 19.87 11.27
C ASN A 149 15.59 20.40 10.91
N LEU A 150 14.81 19.63 10.15
CA LEU A 150 13.44 20.01 9.76
C LEU A 150 12.49 20.01 10.96
N ILE A 151 12.62 19.04 11.86
CA ILE A 151 11.86 18.95 13.12
C ILE A 151 12.09 20.20 13.97
N ARG A 152 13.34 20.63 14.13
CA ARG A 152 13.69 21.86 14.86
C ARG A 152 13.21 23.11 14.14
N LYS A 153 13.34 23.16 12.82
CA LYS A 153 12.92 24.31 11.99
C LYS A 153 11.41 24.54 12.05
N HIS A 154 10.62 23.47 12.04
CA HIS A 154 9.16 23.55 11.94
C HIS A 154 8.43 23.29 13.26
N GLY A 155 9.16 23.11 14.36
CA GLY A 155 8.55 22.88 15.69
C GLY A 155 7.69 21.62 15.74
N TYR A 156 8.18 20.52 15.17
CA TYR A 156 7.43 19.27 15.12
C TYR A 156 7.07 18.77 16.54
N PRO A 157 5.79 18.43 16.80
CA PRO A 157 5.28 18.28 18.17
C PRO A 157 5.56 16.92 18.81
N HIS A 158 6.20 15.98 18.10
CA HIS A 158 6.43 14.62 18.60
C HIS A 158 7.92 14.31 18.76
N GLU A 159 8.21 13.28 19.56
CA GLU A 159 9.56 12.79 19.82
C GLU A 159 10.25 12.24 18.56
N PHE A 160 11.57 12.40 18.50
CA PHE A 160 12.41 11.92 17.41
C PHE A 160 13.40 10.86 17.91
N TYR A 161 13.08 9.60 17.62
CA TYR A 161 13.92 8.44 17.92
C TYR A 161 14.69 7.98 16.69
N TYR A 162 15.89 7.44 16.88
CA TYR A 162 16.67 6.87 15.79
C TYR A 162 17.52 5.69 16.28
N VAL A 163 17.69 4.71 15.39
CA VAL A 163 18.48 3.51 15.61
C VAL A 163 19.66 3.54 14.65
N ASN A 164 20.87 3.55 15.20
CA ASN A 164 22.11 3.59 14.45
C ASN A 164 22.79 2.23 14.49
N PHE A 165 22.91 1.59 13.33
CA PHE A 165 23.53 0.27 13.18
C PHE A 165 25.05 0.33 12.92
N THR A 166 25.64 1.51 12.70
CA THR A 166 27.10 1.69 12.54
C THR A 166 27.76 2.16 13.82
N ASP A 167 27.15 3.11 14.54
CA ASP A 167 27.61 3.59 15.84
C ASP A 167 26.53 3.45 16.92
N MET A 168 26.63 2.35 17.65
CA MET A 168 25.69 1.96 18.70
C MET A 168 25.67 2.93 19.89
N ASN A 169 26.67 3.79 20.08
CA ASN A 169 26.68 4.77 21.18
C ASN A 169 25.70 5.91 20.95
N ARG A 170 25.28 6.13 19.70
CA ARG A 170 24.33 7.19 19.35
C ARG A 170 22.90 6.67 19.29
N THR A 171 22.69 5.35 19.34
CA THR A 171 21.40 4.71 19.16
C THR A 171 20.46 4.95 20.34
N TYR A 172 19.18 5.17 20.09
CA TYR A 172 18.16 4.97 21.11
C TYR A 172 17.99 3.46 21.33
N ARG A 173 18.39 2.98 22.51
CA ARG A 173 18.30 1.56 22.85
C ARG A 173 16.88 1.22 23.24
N PHE A 174 16.37 0.14 22.64
CA PHE A 174 15.08 -0.43 23.00
C PHE A 174 15.15 -1.95 22.84
N ASN A 175 14.28 -2.64 23.56
CA ASN A 175 14.09 -4.08 23.41
C ASN A 175 12.74 -4.33 22.72
N PRO A 176 12.70 -4.86 21.49
CA PRO A 176 11.43 -5.18 20.84
C PRO A 176 10.66 -6.26 21.58
N LEU A 177 11.34 -7.10 22.38
CA LEU A 177 10.75 -8.17 23.19
C LEU A 177 10.32 -7.73 24.58
N ASP A 178 10.45 -6.43 24.91
CA ASP A 178 9.99 -5.93 26.19
C ASP A 178 8.51 -6.28 26.40
N ARG A 179 8.17 -6.78 27.59
CA ARG A 179 6.82 -7.22 27.93
C ARG A 179 5.77 -6.12 27.77
N ARG A 180 6.18 -4.85 27.81
CA ARG A 180 5.30 -3.70 27.54
C ARG A 180 4.90 -3.59 26.06
N ASN A 181 5.72 -4.14 25.16
CA ASN A 181 5.50 -4.12 23.71
C ASN A 181 4.75 -5.38 23.24
N ILE A 182 5.02 -6.53 23.87
CA ILE A 182 4.45 -7.83 23.51
C ILE A 182 3.14 -8.08 24.26
N LYS A 183 2.01 -7.96 23.57
CA LYS A 183 0.67 -8.05 24.17
C LYS A 183 0.26 -9.48 24.53
N ASP A 184 0.67 -10.45 23.73
CA ASP A 184 0.28 -11.85 23.88
C ASP A 184 1.34 -12.77 23.27
N ARG A 185 1.16 -14.08 23.52
CA ARG A 185 2.03 -15.14 22.98
C ARG A 185 2.08 -15.12 21.45
N THR A 186 0.98 -14.85 20.77
CA THR A 186 0.92 -14.86 19.30
C THR A 186 1.85 -13.80 18.72
N MET A 187 1.84 -12.59 19.30
CA MET A 187 2.74 -11.51 18.92
C MET A 187 4.21 -11.87 19.14
N LEU A 188 4.52 -12.56 20.25
CA LEU A 188 5.88 -13.04 20.50
C LEU A 188 6.34 -14.03 19.42
N MET A 189 5.50 -15.02 19.09
CA MET A 189 5.85 -16.04 18.09
C MET A 189 6.02 -15.40 16.71
N GLN A 190 5.14 -14.46 16.33
CA GLN A 190 5.25 -13.73 15.06
C GLN A 190 6.55 -12.92 15.01
N LEU A 191 6.92 -12.23 16.10
CA LEU A 191 8.17 -11.47 16.14
C LEU A 191 9.40 -12.37 16.00
N MET A 192 9.39 -13.58 16.59
CA MET A 192 10.48 -14.55 16.40
C MET A 192 10.56 -15.07 14.97
N GLU A 193 9.42 -15.30 14.32
CA GLU A 193 9.38 -15.65 12.91
C GLU A 193 9.93 -14.52 12.03
N ASP A 194 9.51 -13.27 12.27
CA ASP A 194 9.99 -12.10 11.53
C ASP A 194 11.50 -11.90 11.73
N VAL A 195 12.00 -12.08 12.95
CA VAL A 195 13.44 -11.99 13.26
C VAL A 195 14.23 -13.07 12.54
N LEU A 196 13.80 -14.33 12.63
CA LEU A 196 14.49 -15.43 11.96
C LEU A 196 14.44 -15.24 10.44
N GLY A 197 13.27 -14.90 9.89
CA GLY A 197 13.07 -14.65 8.46
C GLY A 197 13.93 -13.50 7.94
N ALA A 198 14.04 -12.39 8.68
CA ALA A 198 14.90 -11.27 8.31
C ALA A 198 16.40 -11.60 8.27
N LEU A 199 16.82 -12.64 9.00
CA LEU A 199 18.20 -13.13 9.03
C LEU A 199 18.47 -14.20 7.96
N MET A 200 17.44 -14.73 7.30
CA MET A 200 17.60 -15.72 6.24
C MET A 200 18.11 -15.05 4.96
N PRO A 201 19.05 -15.70 4.24
CA PRO A 201 19.40 -15.30 2.88
C PRO A 201 18.17 -15.29 1.95
N PRO A 202 18.07 -14.36 0.98
CA PRO A 202 16.92 -14.27 0.08
C PRO A 202 16.65 -15.54 -0.75
N THR A 203 17.65 -16.41 -0.90
CA THR A 203 17.58 -17.66 -1.67
C THR A 203 17.24 -18.88 -0.82
N SER A 204 17.17 -18.73 0.50
CA SER A 204 16.94 -19.85 1.41
C SER A 204 15.47 -20.29 1.41
N LYS A 205 15.26 -21.59 1.55
CA LYS A 205 13.92 -22.18 1.67
C LYS A 205 13.55 -22.33 3.14
N GLN A 206 12.26 -22.19 3.45
CA GLN A 206 11.71 -22.54 4.76
C GLN A 206 11.40 -24.05 4.76
N ASP A 207 12.42 -24.85 5.05
CA ASP A 207 12.32 -26.31 5.13
C ASP A 207 12.12 -26.79 6.58
N GLU A 208 12.29 -28.09 6.80
CA GLU A 208 12.17 -28.71 8.13
C GLU A 208 13.18 -28.14 9.12
N TRP A 209 14.37 -27.74 8.67
CA TRP A 209 15.39 -27.12 9.51
C TRP A 209 14.99 -25.72 9.96
N TYR A 210 14.39 -24.93 9.06
CA TYR A 210 13.81 -23.65 9.43
C TYR A 210 12.72 -23.81 10.50
N THR A 211 11.83 -24.79 10.31
CA THR A 211 10.73 -25.06 11.24
C THR A 211 11.26 -25.52 12.61
N GLY A 212 12.27 -26.40 12.63
CA GLY A 212 12.92 -26.84 13.85
C GLY A 212 13.63 -25.70 14.60
N ALA A 213 14.39 -24.87 13.86
CA ALA A 213 15.07 -23.71 14.43
C ALA A 213 14.08 -22.69 15.00
N LEU A 214 13.00 -22.40 14.28
CA LEU A 214 11.92 -21.53 14.74
C LEU A 214 11.24 -22.11 16.00
N GLY A 215 11.04 -23.43 16.06
CA GLY A 215 10.50 -24.10 17.25
C GLY A 215 11.36 -23.89 18.50
N ILE A 216 12.68 -24.07 18.37
CA ILE A 216 13.64 -23.83 19.46
C ILE A 216 13.62 -22.34 19.86
N LEU A 217 13.71 -21.43 18.88
CA LEU A 217 13.70 -20.00 19.12
C LEU A 217 12.43 -19.56 19.87
N ASN A 218 11.27 -20.03 19.41
CA ASN A 218 9.98 -19.77 20.03
C ASN A 218 9.89 -20.33 21.45
N GLY A 219 10.36 -21.55 21.68
CA GLY A 219 10.36 -22.17 23.01
C GLY A 219 11.17 -21.37 24.02
N VAL A 220 12.40 -21.00 23.65
CA VAL A 220 13.29 -20.18 24.51
C VAL A 220 12.71 -18.79 24.72
N ALA A 221 12.26 -18.13 23.64
CA ALA A 221 11.65 -16.80 23.74
C ALA A 221 10.43 -16.79 24.65
N TYR A 222 9.55 -17.78 24.52
CA TYR A 222 8.37 -17.93 25.38
C TYR A 222 8.75 -18.10 26.84
N ARG A 223 9.71 -19.00 27.13
CA ARG A 223 10.18 -19.25 28.50
C ARG A 223 10.75 -17.99 29.14
N LEU A 224 11.60 -17.25 28.43
CA LEU A 224 12.15 -15.99 28.95
C LEU A 224 11.07 -14.91 29.08
N TRP A 225 10.13 -14.83 28.14
CA TRP A 225 9.05 -13.84 28.21
C TRP A 225 8.11 -14.06 29.41
N ASP A 226 7.78 -15.32 29.70
CA ASP A 226 6.82 -15.68 30.75
C ASP A 226 7.47 -15.63 32.15
N GLU A 227 8.64 -16.26 32.29
CA GLU A 227 9.25 -16.54 33.61
C GLU A 227 10.47 -15.70 33.94
N PHE A 228 11.21 -15.22 32.93
CA PHE A 228 12.46 -14.46 33.12
C PHE A 228 12.45 -13.15 32.31
N PRO A 229 11.45 -12.28 32.49
CA PRO A 229 11.22 -11.12 31.64
C PRO A 229 12.40 -10.14 31.59
N GLU A 230 13.22 -10.07 32.65
CA GLU A 230 14.46 -9.31 32.72
C GLU A 230 15.53 -9.81 31.75
N CYS A 231 15.49 -11.09 31.40
CA CYS A 231 16.38 -11.75 30.43
C CYS A 231 15.74 -11.84 29.03
N CYS A 232 14.48 -11.43 28.85
CA CYS A 232 13.76 -11.55 27.58
C CYS A 232 14.25 -10.52 26.55
N THR A 233 15.41 -10.78 25.95
CA THR A 233 16.04 -9.94 24.93
C THR A 233 16.66 -10.82 23.85
N LEU A 234 16.82 -10.28 22.63
CA LEU A 234 17.44 -11.03 21.52
C LEU A 234 18.84 -11.56 21.86
N PRO A 235 19.77 -10.79 22.46
CA PRO A 235 21.09 -11.30 22.80
C PRO A 235 21.07 -12.47 23.78
N HIS A 236 20.20 -12.42 24.82
CA HIS A 236 20.10 -13.50 25.79
C HIS A 236 19.50 -14.77 25.17
N ILE A 237 18.44 -14.63 24.36
CA ILE A 237 17.84 -15.76 23.64
C ILE A 237 18.87 -16.43 22.74
N VAL A 238 19.56 -15.66 21.89
CA VAL A 238 20.56 -16.21 20.97
C VAL A 238 21.71 -16.85 21.75
N ASN A 239 22.19 -16.22 22.81
CA ASN A 239 23.25 -16.79 23.64
C ASN A 239 22.82 -18.11 24.27
N PHE A 240 21.59 -18.20 24.81
CA PHE A 240 21.06 -19.43 25.38
C PHE A 240 21.00 -20.55 24.33
N VAL A 241 20.41 -20.28 23.17
CA VAL A 241 20.28 -21.27 22.08
C VAL A 241 21.66 -21.74 21.58
N MET A 242 22.67 -20.87 21.57
CA MET A 242 24.00 -21.20 21.04
C MET A 242 24.96 -21.80 22.06
N LYS A 243 24.71 -21.65 23.37
CA LYS A 243 25.65 -22.03 24.43
C LYS A 243 25.12 -23.07 25.41
N ALA A 244 23.80 -23.20 25.56
CA ALA A 244 23.24 -24.20 26.46
C ALA A 244 23.59 -25.61 25.99
N ASP A 245 24.10 -26.42 26.91
CA ASP A 245 24.31 -27.84 26.65
C ASP A 245 23.07 -28.66 27.05
N THR A 246 22.99 -29.90 26.59
CA THR A 246 21.84 -30.77 26.88
C THR A 246 21.74 -31.16 28.36
N GLY A 247 22.83 -31.13 29.12
CA GLY A 247 22.81 -31.45 30.55
C GLY A 247 22.14 -30.33 31.34
N GLN A 248 22.49 -29.09 31.03
CA GLN A 248 21.93 -27.87 31.62
C GLN A 248 20.42 -27.69 31.36
N LEU A 249 19.88 -28.31 30.31
CA LEU A 249 18.47 -28.23 29.96
C LEU A 249 17.61 -29.32 30.62
N GLN A 250 18.22 -30.34 31.21
CA GLN A 250 17.53 -31.48 31.83
C GLN A 250 17.36 -31.33 33.35
N GLU A 251 18.05 -30.37 33.97
CA GLU A 251 17.93 -29.98 35.38
C GLU A 251 16.89 -28.87 35.58
#